data_AF-A0A2S6AWU1-F1
#
_entry.id   AF-A0A2S6AWU1-F1
#
_cell.length_a   1.000
_cell.length_b   1.000
_cell.length_c   1.000
_cell.angle_alpha   90.00
_cell.angle_beta   90.00
_cell.angle_gamma   90.00
#
_symmetry.space_group_name_H-M   'P 1'
#
loop_
_entity.id
_entity.type
_entity.pdbx_description
1 polymer ?
#
loop_
_entity_poly.entity_id
_entity_poly.type
_entity_poly.pdbx_seq_one_letter_code
_entity_poly.pdbx_strand_id
1 'polypeptide(L)'
;MREHHTEAGEWLAIWRLDRRAIRILLVCNAFDREPVHVAAAANAPDLADMRDRLPKLAPLWDAIRHQYWSSFPTVHDPAHVTEAKGRI
;
A
#
# COMPACT_ATOMS: atom_id res chain seq x y z
N MET A 1 0.43 9.94 -13.65
CA MET A 1 0.01 9.00 -12.58
C MET A 1 1.20 8.09 -12.32
N ARG A 2 1.67 7.96 -11.07
CA ARG A 2 2.91 7.23 -10.74
C ARG A 2 2.60 5.80 -10.34
N GLU A 3 3.32 4.86 -10.93
CA GLU A 3 3.34 3.46 -10.52
C GLU A 3 4.36 3.29 -9.40
N HIS A 4 4.01 2.48 -8.42
CA HIS A 4 4.80 2.17 -7.25
C HIS A 4 5.11 0.68 -7.25
N HIS A 5 6.35 0.35 -6.93
CA HIS A 5 6.82 -1.02 -6.81
C HIS A 5 7.14 -1.30 -5.35
N THR A 6 6.56 -2.37 -4.82
CA THR A 6 6.84 -2.82 -3.46
C THR A 6 7.24 -4.27 -3.49
N GLU A 7 8.38 -4.56 -2.88
CA GLU A 7 8.89 -5.91 -2.71
C GLU A 7 8.82 -6.29 -1.23
N ALA A 8 8.36 -7.50 -0.94
CA ALA A 8 8.33 -8.05 0.40
C ALA A 8 8.61 -9.55 0.36
N GLY A 9 9.75 -9.95 0.91
CA GLY A 9 10.22 -11.33 0.83
C GLY A 9 10.50 -11.74 -0.61
N GLU A 10 9.80 -12.77 -1.08
CA GLU A 10 9.90 -13.29 -2.45
C GLU A 10 8.88 -12.70 -3.43
N TRP A 11 8.09 -11.72 -3.00
CA TRP A 11 6.99 -11.18 -3.80
C TRP A 11 7.24 -9.73 -4.19
N LEU A 12 6.95 -9.42 -5.45
CA LEU A 12 6.96 -8.08 -6.00
C LEU A 12 5.53 -7.70 -6.42
N ALA A 13 5.08 -6.53 -6.01
CA ALA A 13 3.81 -5.95 -6.44
C ALA A 13 4.03 -4.61 -7.14
N ILE A 14 3.34 -4.44 -8.27
CA ILE A 14 3.19 -3.16 -8.95
C ILE A 14 1.78 -2.66 -8.65
N TRP A 15 1.71 -1.46 -8.10
CA TRP A 15 0.46 -0.82 -7.75
C TRP A 15 0.51 0.65 -8.11
N ARG A 16 -0.65 1.29 -8.15
CA ARG A 16 -0.75 2.73 -8.37
C ARG A 16 -1.82 3.32 -7.50
N LEU A 17 -1.68 4.60 -7.22
CA LEU A 17 -2.75 5.36 -6.61
C LEU A 17 -3.72 5.83 -7.70
N ASP A 18 -4.99 5.47 -7.56
CA ASP A 18 -6.06 6.00 -8.39
C ASP A 18 -7.15 6.62 -7.52
N ARG A 19 -7.35 7.94 -7.68
CA ARG A 19 -8.23 8.81 -6.86
C ARG A 19 -7.94 8.75 -5.36
N ARG A 20 -8.33 7.66 -4.69
CA ARG A 20 -8.17 7.39 -3.25
C ARG A 20 -7.97 5.91 -2.93
N ALA A 21 -7.80 5.06 -3.94
CA ALA A 21 -7.62 3.62 -3.77
C ALA A 21 -6.24 3.20 -4.30
N ILE A 22 -5.64 2.23 -3.60
CA ILE A 22 -4.45 1.52 -4.04
C ILE A 22 -4.91 0.45 -5.01
N ARG A 23 -4.61 0.62 -6.30
CA ARG A 23 -4.97 -0.33 -7.36
C ARG A 23 -3.78 -1.25 -7.62
N ILE A 24 -4.00 -2.55 -7.50
CA ILE A 24 -2.95 -3.57 -7.72
C ILE A 24 -2.95 -3.98 -9.19
N LEU A 25 -1.85 -3.72 -9.88
CA LEU A 25 -1.69 -3.96 -11.32
C LEU A 25 -1.04 -5.32 -11.59
N LEU A 26 0.00 -5.64 -10.81
CA LEU A 26 0.78 -6.86 -10.95
C LEU A 26 1.17 -7.38 -9.58
N VAL A 27 1.15 -8.70 -9.42
CA VAL A 27 1.81 -9.40 -8.32
C VAL A 27 2.56 -10.56 -8.94
N CYS A 28 3.86 -10.63 -8.72
CA CYS A 28 4.70 -11.71 -9.24
C CYS A 28 5.73 -12.14 -8.20
N ASN A 29 6.27 -13.34 -8.39
CA ASN A 29 7.44 -13.77 -7.63
C ASN A 29 8.66 -12.94 -8.09
N ALA A 30 9.41 -12.38 -7.15
CA ALA A 30 10.56 -11.52 -7.43
C ALA A 30 11.74 -12.30 -8.04
N PHE A 31 11.87 -13.59 -7.73
CA PHE A 31 12.95 -14.44 -8.22
C PHE A 31 12.70 -14.95 -9.64
N ASP A 32 11.56 -15.61 -9.86
CA ASP A 32 11.24 -16.22 -11.16
C ASP A 32 10.44 -15.31 -12.10
N ARG A 33 9.99 -14.14 -11.62
CA ARG A 33 9.10 -13.21 -12.35
C ARG A 33 7.76 -13.82 -12.79
N GLU A 34 7.38 -14.97 -12.23
CA GLU A 34 6.10 -15.63 -12.47
C GLU A 34 4.94 -14.77 -11.94
N PRO A 35 4.00 -14.32 -12.80
CA PRO A 35 2.88 -13.50 -12.39
C PRO A 35 1.79 -14.33 -11.70
N VAL A 36 1.46 -13.98 -10.47
CA VAL A 36 0.31 -14.53 -9.71
C VAL A 36 -0.95 -13.73 -9.98
N HIS A 37 -0.81 -12.43 -10.25
CA HIS A 37 -1.92 -11.57 -10.59
C HIS A 37 -1.49 -10.53 -11.61
N VAL A 38 -2.28 -10.35 -12.66
CA VAL A 38 -2.12 -9.29 -13.66
C VAL A 38 -3.49 -8.69 -13.91
N ALA A 39 -3.61 -7.37 -13.81
CA ALA A 39 -4.83 -6.66 -14.16
C ALA A 39 -4.50 -5.35 -14.89
N ALA A 40 -5.30 -5.03 -15.90
CA ALA A 40 -5.25 -3.72 -16.53
C ALA A 40 -5.67 -2.64 -15.53
N ALA A 41 -5.05 -1.46 -15.60
CA ALA A 41 -5.30 -0.36 -14.66
C ALA A 41 -6.79 0.04 -14.53
N ALA A 42 -7.58 -0.12 -15.60
CA ALA A 42 -9.01 0.18 -15.59
C ALA A 42 -9.84 -0.79 -14.72
N ASN A 43 -9.39 -2.04 -14.57
CA ASN A 43 -10.10 -3.12 -13.87
C ASN A 43 -9.30 -3.68 -12.69
N ALA A 44 -8.24 -2.97 -12.28
CA ALA A 44 -7.36 -3.41 -11.21
C ALA A 44 -8.13 -3.47 -9.88
N PRO A 45 -8.12 -4.60 -9.16
CA PRO A 45 -8.70 -4.68 -7.84
C PRO A 45 -7.97 -3.73 -6.88
N ASP A 46 -8.66 -3.30 -5.83
CA ASP A 46 -7.99 -2.57 -4.76
C ASP A 46 -7.27 -3.50 -3.79
N LEU A 47 -6.46 -2.91 -2.91
CA LEU A 47 -5.67 -3.63 -1.91
C LEU A 47 -6.53 -4.49 -0.97
N ALA A 48 -7.76 -4.05 -0.64
CA ALA A 48 -8.62 -4.80 0.26
C ALA A 48 -9.14 -6.08 -0.41
N ASP A 49 -9.59 -5.97 -1.66
CA ASP A 49 -9.96 -7.11 -2.51
C ASP A 49 -8.81 -8.13 -2.64
N MET A 50 -7.60 -7.65 -2.93
CA MET A 50 -6.44 -8.54 -3.09
C MET A 50 -6.05 -9.25 -1.80
N ARG A 51 -6.23 -8.61 -0.66
CA ARG A 51 -5.99 -9.23 0.65
C ARG A 51 -6.99 -10.35 0.95
N ASP A 52 -8.24 -10.22 0.52
CA ASP A 52 -9.26 -11.26 0.66
C ASP A 52 -8.96 -12.47 -0.24
N ARG A 53 -8.55 -12.21 -1.50
CA ARG A 53 -8.21 -13.26 -2.47
C ARG A 53 -6.91 -13.99 -2.15
N LEU A 54 -5.90 -13.26 -1.66
CA LEU A 54 -4.54 -13.77 -1.43
C LEU A 54 -4.07 -13.42 -0.01
N PRO A 55 -4.70 -14.01 1.04
CA PRO A 55 -4.33 -13.73 2.43
C PRO A 55 -2.91 -14.19 2.77
N LYS A 56 -2.37 -15.16 2.02
CA LYS A 56 -0.98 -15.64 2.17
C LYS A 56 0.08 -14.58 1.88
N LEU A 57 -0.27 -13.54 1.12
CA LEU A 57 0.61 -12.43 0.78
C LEU A 57 0.45 -11.25 1.76
N ALA A 58 -0.07 -11.49 2.97
CA ALA A 58 -0.22 -10.47 4.01
C ALA A 58 1.02 -9.58 4.24
N PRO A 59 2.27 -10.10 4.27
CA PRO A 59 3.45 -9.26 4.42
C PRO A 59 3.63 -8.24 3.28
N LEU A 60 3.28 -8.61 2.05
CA LEU A 60 3.34 -7.74 0.88
C LEU A 60 2.29 -6.62 0.96
N TRP A 61 1.07 -6.97 1.37
CA TRP A 61 0.00 -5.99 1.56
C TRP A 61 0.34 -4.99 2.67
N ASP A 62 0.98 -5.45 3.74
CA ASP A 62 1.47 -4.60 4.82
C ASP A 62 2.54 -3.62 4.34
N ALA A 63 3.51 -4.09 3.54
CA ALA A 63 4.56 -3.26 2.97
C ALA A 63 3.99 -2.18 2.03
N ILE A 64 3.02 -2.52 1.18
CA ILE A 64 2.34 -1.56 0.30
C ILE A 64 1.64 -0.49 1.12
N ARG A 65 0.93 -0.90 2.17
CA ARG A 65 0.28 0.01 3.10
C ARG A 65 1.31 0.92 3.76
N HIS A 66 2.41 0.39 4.26
CA HIS A 66 3.49 1.18 4.85
C HIS A 66 4.03 2.22 3.87
N GLN A 67 4.34 1.84 2.62
CA GLN A 67 4.80 2.80 1.61
C GLN A 67 3.77 3.87 1.26
N TYR A 68 2.49 3.51 1.23
CA TYR A 68 1.40 4.46 1.07
C TYR A 68 1.42 5.48 2.22
N TRP A 69 1.35 5.03 3.48
CA TRP A 69 1.36 5.92 4.64
C TRP A 69 2.66 6.74 4.80
N SER A 70 3.80 6.24 4.32
CA SER A 70 5.05 7.01 4.29
C SER A 70 5.10 8.05 3.18
N SER A 71 4.40 7.82 2.06
CA SER A 71 4.34 8.77 0.94
C SER A 71 3.30 9.87 1.14
N PHE A 72 2.24 9.60 1.91
CA PHE A 72 1.31 10.61 2.38
C PHE A 72 1.70 10.93 3.81
N PRO A 73 2.50 11.98 4.08
CA PRO A 73 2.51 12.52 5.41
C PRO A 73 1.04 12.79 5.70
N THR A 74 0.49 12.03 6.66
CA THR A 74 -0.61 12.54 7.44
C THR A 74 -0.19 13.96 7.74
N VAL A 75 -1.05 14.92 7.42
CA VAL A 75 -0.95 16.25 8.02
C VAL A 75 -1.12 15.96 9.50
N HIS A 76 -0.02 15.55 10.14
CA HIS A 76 0.12 15.46 11.56
C HIS A 76 0.28 16.91 11.92
N ASP A 77 -0.86 17.58 12.01
CA ASP A 77 -0.98 18.86 12.66
C ASP A 77 -0.49 18.64 14.10
N PRO A 78 0.70 19.15 14.47
CA PRO A 78 1.20 18.98 15.82
C PRO A 78 0.53 19.96 16.80
N ALA A 79 -0.58 20.62 16.44
CA ALA A 79 -1.10 21.76 17.21
C ALA A 79 -2.15 21.41 18.28
N HIS A 80 -2.37 20.14 18.61
CA HIS A 80 -3.34 19.74 19.64
C HIS A 80 -2.76 19.02 20.88
N VAL A 81 -1.52 19.32 21.26
CA VAL A 81 -1.12 19.20 22.67
C VAL A 81 -1.42 20.51 23.40
N THR A 82 -2.71 20.74 23.68
CA THR A 82 -3.11 21.68 24.74
C THR A 82 -2.74 21.04 26.07
N GLU A 83 -1.50 21.20 26.50
CA GLU A 83 -1.15 20.99 27.90
C GLU A 83 -1.58 22.24 28.68
N ALA A 84 -2.88 22.27 29.01
CA ALA A 84 -3.38 23.11 30.08
C ALA A 84 -2.79 22.60 31.39
N LYS A 85 -1.61 23.10 31.77
CA LYS A 85 -1.06 22.90 33.10
C LYS A 85 -1.24 24.18 33.90
N GLY A 86 -2.33 24.19 34.68
CA GLY A 86 -2.51 25.15 35.75
C GLY A 86 -1.50 24.96 36.89
N ARG A 87 -1.46 25.97 37.76
CA ARG A 87 -0.54 26.22 38.89
C ARG A 87 0.82 26.76 38.44
N ILE A 88 1.30 27.88 38.99
CA ILE A 88 1.32 28.28 40.41
C ILE A 88 1.23 29.80 40.51
#